data_AF-A0A8S2U891-F1
#
_entry.id   AF-A0A8S2U891-F1
#
_cell.length_a   1.000
_cell.length_b   1.000
_cell.length_c   1.000
_cell.angle_alpha   90.00
_cell.angle_beta   90.00
_cell.angle_gamma   90.00
#
_symmetry.space_group_name_H-M   'P 1'
#
loop_
_entity.id
_entity.type
_entity.pdbx_description
1 polymer ?
#
loop_
_entity_poly.entity_id
_entity_poly.type
_entity_poly.pdbx_seq_one_letter_code
_entity_poly.pdbx_strand_id
1 'polypeptide(L)'
;TTQYSPFQLLYGREPRLPTDGKLSSFTFRKPSDYYAQLKKCMTLIHGYARENIIQKQQQYKVQYDKLRPDPHYAINDRVLIRRHGLQNKLEPKFSITTQNIIRAQHPVYVVRDETTHAETQVHINDIRPIYIQN
;
A
#
# COMPACT_ATOMS: atom_id res chain seq x y z
N THR A 1 -8.17 -9.19 -0.07
CA THR A 1 -7.28 -10.21 0.51
C THR A 1 -7.24 -11.44 -0.39
N THR A 2 -6.16 -12.22 -0.37
CA THR A 2 -5.97 -13.44 -1.19
C THR A 2 -6.87 -14.60 -0.79
N GLN A 3 -7.39 -14.59 0.45
CA GLN A 3 -8.11 -15.70 1.10
C GLN A 3 -7.29 -16.96 1.36
N TYR A 4 -5.97 -16.92 1.14
CA TYR A 4 -5.04 -18.00 1.45
C TYR A 4 -3.92 -17.50 2.35
N SER A 5 -3.49 -18.35 3.28
CA SER A 5 -2.32 -18.08 4.12
C SER A 5 -1.04 -18.05 3.29
N PRO A 6 0.01 -17.32 3.73
CA PRO A 6 1.33 -17.37 3.08
C PRO A 6 1.87 -18.79 2.95
N PHE A 7 1.61 -19.65 3.94
CA PHE A 7 2.02 -21.05 3.92
C PHE A 7 1.35 -21.83 2.78
N GLN A 8 0.03 -21.67 2.60
CA GLN A 8 -0.70 -22.32 1.50
C GLN A 8 -0.23 -21.84 0.13
N LEU A 9 0.06 -20.54 -0.01
CA LEU A 9 0.61 -19.98 -1.26
C LEU A 9 1.99 -20.56 -1.58
N LEU A 10 2.82 -20.80 -0.57
CA LEU A 10 4.17 -21.32 -0.76
C LEU A 10 4.19 -22.85 -0.98
N TYR A 11 3.41 -23.60 -0.21
CA TYR A 11 3.49 -25.06 -0.15
C TYR A 11 2.29 -25.79 -0.76
N GLY A 12 1.28 -25.08 -1.27
CA GLY A 12 0.11 -25.67 -1.91
C GLY A 12 -0.77 -26.53 -0.99
N ARG A 13 -0.59 -26.42 0.33
CA ARG A 13 -1.29 -27.20 1.36
C ARG A 13 -1.39 -26.41 2.66
N GLU A 14 -2.24 -26.86 3.57
CA GLU A 14 -2.32 -26.30 4.91
C GLU A 14 -1.11 -26.68 5.78
N PRO A 15 -0.68 -25.78 6.69
CA PRO A 15 0.34 -26.11 7.67
C PRO A 15 -0.19 -27.21 8.60
N ARG A 16 0.68 -28.18 8.93
CA ARG A 16 0.40 -29.13 10.01
C ARG A 16 1.03 -28.59 11.28
N LEU A 17 0.21 -28.21 12.24
CA LEU A 17 0.63 -27.69 13.52
C LEU A 17 0.88 -28.84 14.50
N PRO A 18 1.76 -28.67 15.50
CA PRO A 18 2.03 -29.70 16.51
C PRO A 18 0.78 -30.10 17.32
N THR A 19 -0.19 -29.20 17.45
CA THR A 19 -1.47 -29.40 18.13
C THR A 19 -2.50 -30.12 17.28
N ASP A 20 -2.27 -30.28 15.98
CA ASP A 20 -3.23 -30.93 15.09
C ASP A 20 -3.29 -32.43 15.39
N GLY A 21 -4.51 -32.98 15.45
CA GLY A 21 -4.72 -34.42 15.61
C GLY A 21 -4.20 -35.21 14.41
N LYS A 22 -4.17 -36.56 14.54
CA LYS A 22 -3.84 -37.45 13.42
C LYS A 22 -4.86 -37.26 12.29
N LEU A 23 -4.45 -36.54 11.25
CA LEU A 23 -5.19 -36.41 9.99
C LEU A 23 -5.30 -37.78 9.30
N SER A 24 -6.38 -37.98 8.53
CA SER A 24 -6.48 -39.12 7.63
C SER A 24 -5.30 -39.11 6.65
N SER A 25 -4.51 -40.18 6.64
CA SER A 25 -3.39 -40.31 5.73
C SER A 25 -3.89 -40.73 4.36
N PHE A 26 -3.79 -39.82 3.39
CA PHE A 26 -3.87 -40.20 1.99
C PHE A 26 -2.56 -40.88 1.59
N THR A 27 -2.64 -42.10 1.06
CA THR A 27 -1.48 -42.82 0.56
C THR A 27 -1.43 -42.72 -0.96
N PHE A 28 -0.28 -42.29 -1.47
CA PHE A 28 -0.01 -42.31 -2.90
C PHE A 28 0.51 -43.68 -3.31
N ARG A 29 0.08 -44.18 -4.47
CA ARG A 29 0.58 -45.45 -5.01
C ARG A 29 2.01 -45.30 -5.52
N LYS A 30 2.33 -44.15 -6.11
CA LYS A 30 3.67 -43.80 -6.58
C LYS A 30 4.09 -42.42 -6.06
N PRO A 31 5.39 -42.19 -5.77
CA PRO A 31 5.88 -40.86 -5.38
C PRO A 31 5.57 -39.75 -6.41
N SER A 32 5.50 -40.10 -7.70
CA SER A 32 5.12 -39.17 -8.78
C SER A 32 3.71 -38.60 -8.60
N ASP A 33 2.80 -39.35 -7.99
CA ASP A 33 1.39 -38.97 -7.84
C ASP A 33 1.27 -37.79 -6.85
N TYR A 34 2.12 -37.77 -5.82
CA TYR A 34 2.19 -36.65 -4.87
C TYR A 34 2.62 -35.36 -5.57
N TYR A 35 3.67 -35.43 -6.39
CA TYR A 35 4.15 -34.27 -7.14
C TYR A 35 3.09 -33.73 -8.10
N ALA A 36 2.39 -34.62 -8.82
CA ALA A 36 1.30 -34.23 -9.71
C ALA A 36 0.14 -33.57 -8.96
N GLN A 37 -0.27 -34.12 -7.81
CA GLN A 37 -1.29 -33.51 -6.97
C GLN A 37 -0.84 -32.14 -6.44
N LEU A 38 0.38 -32.05 -5.92
CA LEU A 38 0.92 -30.80 -5.38
C LEU A 38 0.92 -29.69 -6.45
N LYS A 39 1.39 -30.02 -7.66
CA LYS A 39 1.38 -29.08 -8.79
C LYS A 39 -0.03 -28.61 -9.10
N LYS A 40 -1.01 -29.52 -9.16
CA LYS A 40 -2.43 -29.18 -9.37
C LYS A 40 -2.97 -28.27 -8.27
N CYS A 41 -2.69 -28.59 -7.00
CA CYS A 41 -3.11 -27.78 -5.86
C CYS A 41 -2.51 -26.37 -5.91
N MET A 42 -1.22 -26.23 -6.18
CA MET A 42 -0.57 -24.92 -6.32
C MET A 42 -1.17 -24.10 -7.46
N THR A 43 -1.38 -24.71 -8.63
CA THR A 43 -2.01 -24.00 -9.77
C THR A 43 -3.39 -23.48 -9.41
N LEU A 44 -4.22 -24.28 -8.73
CA LEU A 44 -5.55 -23.86 -8.30
C LEU A 44 -5.49 -22.74 -7.26
N ILE A 45 -4.68 -22.91 -6.21
CA ILE A 45 -4.55 -21.93 -5.12
C ILE A 45 -4.06 -20.59 -5.68
N HIS A 46 -3.03 -20.60 -6.54
CA HIS A 46 -2.51 -19.37 -7.16
C HIS A 46 -3.53 -18.73 -8.10
N GLY A 47 -4.27 -19.53 -8.87
CA GLY A 47 -5.36 -19.05 -9.73
C GLY A 47 -6.41 -18.29 -8.93
N TYR A 48 -6.98 -18.93 -7.91
CA TYR A 48 -7.98 -18.31 -7.05
C TYR A 48 -7.43 -17.12 -6.26
N ALA A 49 -6.20 -17.21 -5.74
CA ALA A 49 -5.57 -16.09 -5.04
C ALA A 49 -5.43 -14.87 -5.95
N ARG A 50 -5.05 -15.07 -7.22
CA ARG A 50 -4.94 -14.00 -8.22
C ARG A 50 -6.29 -13.34 -8.50
N GLU A 51 -7.33 -14.14 -8.74
CA GLU A 51 -8.69 -13.63 -8.97
C GLU A 51 -9.18 -12.81 -7.76
N ASN A 52 -9.01 -13.35 -6.56
CA ASN A 52 -9.36 -12.66 -5.31
C ASN A 52 -8.60 -11.34 -5.14
N ILE A 53 -7.30 -11.31 -5.46
CA ILE A 53 -6.50 -10.09 -5.43
C ILE A 53 -7.11 -9.04 -6.36
N ILE A 54 -7.38 -9.41 -7.62
CA ILE A 54 -7.90 -8.47 -8.64
C ILE A 54 -9.26 -7.91 -8.19
N GLN A 55 -10.18 -8.77 -7.79
CA GLN A 55 -11.52 -8.35 -7.33
C GLN A 55 -11.42 -7.43 -6.11
N LYS A 56 -10.57 -7.78 -5.13
CA LYS A 56 -10.42 -6.98 -3.91
C LYS A 56 -9.72 -5.65 -4.17
N GLN A 57 -8.73 -5.61 -5.06
CA GLN A 57 -8.11 -4.36 -5.49
C GLN A 57 -9.13 -3.42 -6.12
N GLN A 58 -10.01 -3.93 -6.98
CA GLN A 58 -11.10 -3.13 -7.57
C GLN A 58 -12.06 -2.60 -6.50
N GLN A 59 -12.53 -3.47 -5.60
CA GLN A 59 -13.42 -3.06 -4.50
C GLN A 59 -12.77 -1.99 -3.61
N TYR A 60 -11.50 -2.17 -3.24
CA TYR A 60 -10.78 -1.22 -2.41
C TYR A 60 -10.54 0.10 -3.14
N LYS A 61 -10.20 0.07 -4.44
CA LYS A 61 -10.07 1.29 -5.24
C LYS A 61 -11.37 2.10 -5.24
N VAL A 62 -12.50 1.46 -5.55
CA VAL A 62 -13.81 2.13 -5.56
C VAL A 62 -14.15 2.74 -4.21
N GLN A 63 -13.94 2.00 -3.11
CA GLN A 63 -14.20 2.52 -1.76
C GLN A 63 -13.27 3.66 -1.37
N TYR A 64 -11.99 3.53 -1.72
CA TYR A 64 -10.97 4.54 -1.43
C TYR A 64 -11.21 5.84 -2.20
N ASP A 65 -11.57 5.74 -3.48
CA ASP A 65 -11.83 6.89 -4.35
C ASP A 65 -13.17 7.60 -3.99
N LYS A 66 -14.11 6.91 -3.32
CA LYS A 66 -15.47 7.43 -3.03
C LYS A 66 -15.50 8.77 -2.29
N LEU A 67 -14.58 8.98 -1.35
CA LEU A 67 -14.54 10.18 -0.49
C LEU A 67 -13.18 10.87 -0.53
N ARG A 68 -12.35 10.55 -1.53
CA ARG A 68 -11.00 11.10 -1.59
C ARG A 68 -11.04 12.52 -2.16
N PRO A 69 -10.66 13.54 -1.39
CA PRO A 69 -10.43 14.86 -1.96
C PRO A 69 -9.23 14.79 -2.90
N ASP A 70 -9.35 15.43 -4.05
CA ASP A 70 -8.31 15.50 -5.07
C ASP A 70 -7.86 16.96 -5.29
N PRO A 71 -7.17 17.55 -4.29
CA PRO A 71 -6.72 18.92 -4.43
C PRO A 71 -5.79 19.06 -5.65
N HIS A 72 -5.75 20.23 -6.24
CA HIS A 72 -4.80 20.53 -7.31
C HIS A 72 -4.14 21.85 -6.94
N TYR A 73 -2.83 21.90 -7.13
CA TYR A 73 -2.04 23.08 -6.81
C TYR A 73 -1.32 23.60 -8.04
N ALA A 74 -1.23 24.92 -8.15
CA ALA A 74 -0.55 25.61 -9.22
C ALA A 74 0.89 25.97 -8.83
N ILE A 75 1.69 26.30 -9.83
CA ILE A 75 3.02 26.89 -9.60
C ILE A 75 2.83 28.22 -8.87
N ASN A 76 3.72 28.48 -7.90
CA ASN A 76 3.71 29.61 -6.96
C ASN A 76 2.65 29.55 -5.84
N ASP A 77 1.86 28.48 -5.73
CA ASP A 77 1.02 28.30 -4.55
C ASP A 77 1.87 28.13 -3.29
N ARG A 78 1.46 28.83 -2.23
CA ARG A 78 2.04 28.73 -0.89
C ARG A 78 1.40 27.59 -0.11
N VAL A 79 2.23 26.65 0.32
CA VAL A 79 1.80 25.43 0.98
C VAL A 79 2.69 25.09 2.17
N LEU A 80 2.17 24.24 3.06
CA LEU A 80 2.94 23.58 4.11
C LEU A 80 3.13 22.11 3.76
N ILE A 81 4.28 21.54 4.13
CA ILE A 81 4.56 20.12 3.90
C ILE A 81 4.56 19.32 5.19
N ARG A 82 4.11 18.07 5.16
CA ARG A 82 4.16 17.18 6.31
C ARG A 82 5.62 16.86 6.65
N ARG A 83 5.98 17.00 7.92
CA ARG A 83 7.28 16.55 8.44
C ARG A 83 7.20 15.04 8.71
N HIS A 84 8.17 14.29 8.21
CA HIS A 84 8.33 12.85 8.43
C HIS A 84 9.49 12.58 9.39
N GLY A 85 9.45 11.45 10.12
CA GLY A 85 10.50 11.05 11.07
C GLY A 85 10.08 11.13 12.55
N LEU A 86 11.05 10.90 13.44
CA LEU A 86 10.87 10.99 14.89
C LEU A 86 10.57 12.45 15.29
N GLN A 87 9.40 12.68 15.88
CA GLN A 87 8.98 13.98 16.38
C GLN A 87 8.49 13.83 17.82
N ASN A 88 8.77 14.84 18.63
CA ASN A 88 8.18 14.91 19.97
C ASN A 88 6.67 15.15 19.87
N LYS A 89 5.93 14.77 20.92
CA LYS A 89 4.45 14.84 20.95
C LYS A 89 3.89 16.24 20.68
N LEU A 90 4.65 17.28 21.00
CA LEU A 90 4.25 18.70 20.88
C LEU A 90 4.84 19.39 19.65
N GLU A 91 5.58 18.68 18.80
CA GLU A 91 6.14 19.30 17.59
C GLU A 91 5.07 19.49 16.50
N PRO A 92 5.18 20.56 15.69
CA PRO A 92 4.31 20.75 14.54
C PRO A 92 4.44 19.60 13.54
N LYS A 93 3.29 19.05 13.12
CA LYS A 93 3.21 17.98 12.11
C LYS A 93 3.57 18.44 10.70
N PHE A 94 3.47 19.74 10.44
CA PHE A 94 3.78 20.37 9.16
C PHE A 94 4.99 21.30 9.31
N SER A 95 5.57 21.69 8.19
CA SER A 95 6.65 22.67 8.15
C SER A 95 6.20 23.97 8.84
N ILE A 96 7.12 24.55 9.61
CA ILE A 96 6.91 25.87 10.22
C ILE A 96 7.06 26.94 9.13
N THR A 97 7.98 26.71 8.21
CA THR A 97 8.23 27.53 7.03
C THR A 97 7.26 27.19 5.91
N THR A 98 6.86 28.23 5.21
CA THR A 98 6.08 28.18 3.98
C THR A 98 6.93 27.67 2.82
N GLN A 99 6.30 26.91 1.94
CA GLN A 99 6.94 26.41 0.74
C GLN A 99 6.15 26.84 -0.49
N ASN A 100 6.86 27.19 -1.55
CA ASN A 100 6.27 27.53 -2.83
C ASN A 100 6.37 26.35 -3.79
N ILE A 101 5.30 26.06 -4.49
CA ILE A 101 5.32 25.05 -5.56
C ILE A 101 6.09 25.61 -6.75
N ILE A 102 7.18 24.95 -7.11
CA ILE A 102 8.01 25.33 -8.25
C ILE A 102 7.75 24.44 -9.47
N ARG A 103 7.24 23.22 -9.28
CA ARG A 103 6.78 22.33 -10.35
C ARG A 103 5.55 21.54 -9.90
N ALA A 104 4.51 21.55 -10.73
CA ALA A 104 3.27 20.83 -10.51
C ALA A 104 3.19 19.57 -11.40
N GLN A 105 3.24 18.38 -10.80
CA GLN A 105 3.16 17.09 -11.49
C GLN A 105 2.28 16.10 -10.72
N HIS A 106 0.97 16.34 -10.69
CA HIS A 106 0.03 15.54 -9.90
C HIS A 106 0.27 14.01 -10.03
N PRO A 107 0.37 13.25 -8.92
CA PRO A 107 0.14 13.64 -7.52
C PRO A 107 1.40 14.12 -6.77
N VAL A 108 2.54 14.30 -7.43
CA VAL A 108 3.82 14.70 -6.81
C VAL A 108 4.17 16.13 -7.21
N TYR A 109 4.55 16.94 -6.24
CA TYR A 109 4.91 18.34 -6.46
C TYR A 109 6.34 18.58 -6.04
N VAL A 110 7.03 19.48 -6.74
CA VAL A 110 8.31 20.00 -6.27
C VAL A 110 8.05 21.32 -5.58
N VAL A 111 8.49 21.41 -4.35
CA VAL A 111 8.30 22.54 -3.45
C VAL A 111 9.66 23.10 -3.06
N ARG A 112 9.73 24.42 -2.89
CA ARG A 112 10.92 25.13 -2.43
C ARG A 112 10.60 25.86 -1.14
N ASP A 113 11.40 25.65 -0.12
CA ASP A 113 11.30 26.38 1.15
C ASP A 113 11.61 27.86 0.94
N GLU A 114 10.77 28.75 1.47
CA GLU A 114 10.96 30.21 1.34
C GLU A 114 12.19 30.73 2.08
N THR A 115 12.64 30.03 3.14
CA THR A 115 13.76 30.46 3.98
C THR A 115 15.08 29.79 3.61
N THR A 116 15.07 28.47 3.41
CA THR A 116 16.31 27.71 3.16
C THR A 116 16.60 27.53 1.68
N HIS A 117 15.62 27.84 0.81
CA HIS A 117 15.66 27.57 -0.63
C HIS A 117 15.88 26.10 -1.00
N ALA A 118 15.78 25.18 -0.03
CA ALA A 118 15.87 23.75 -0.29
C ALA A 118 14.66 23.28 -1.10
N GLU A 119 14.93 22.45 -2.10
CA GLU A 119 13.89 21.85 -2.95
C GLU A 119 13.63 20.41 -2.52
N THR A 120 12.34 20.04 -2.44
CA THR A 120 11.93 18.69 -2.06
C THR A 120 10.78 18.22 -2.95
N GLN A 121 10.73 16.92 -3.23
CA GLN A 121 9.59 16.28 -3.89
C GLN A 121 8.62 15.74 -2.85
N VAL A 122 7.35 16.14 -2.93
CA VAL A 122 6.33 15.81 -1.92
C VAL A 122 5.06 15.34 -2.60
N HIS A 123 4.47 14.27 -2.07
CA HIS A 123 3.19 13.75 -2.54
C HIS A 123 2.04 14.62 -2.03
N ILE A 124 0.97 14.77 -2.82
CA ILE A 124 -0.15 15.67 -2.54
C ILE A 124 -0.79 15.50 -1.16
N ASN A 125 -0.89 14.26 -0.68
CA ASN A 125 -1.45 13.96 0.64
C ASN A 125 -0.69 14.64 1.80
N ASP A 126 0.58 14.96 1.58
CA ASP A 126 1.49 15.60 2.53
C ASP A 126 1.57 17.11 2.34
N ILE A 127 0.76 17.68 1.44
CA ILE A 127 0.67 19.11 1.20
C ILE A 127 -0.59 19.65 1.88
N ARG A 128 -0.50 20.86 2.44
CA ARG A 128 -1.65 21.63 2.92
C ARG A 128 -1.62 23.05 2.38
N PRO A 129 -2.74 23.56 1.85
CA PRO A 129 -2.82 24.95 1.42
C PRO A 129 -2.82 25.88 2.63
N ILE A 130 -2.30 27.09 2.43
CA ILE A 130 -2.41 28.18 3.39
C ILE A 130 -3.53 29.10 2.91
N TYR A 131 -4.64 29.13 3.63
CA TYR A 131 -5.72 30.09 3.35
C TYR A 131 -5.43 31.36 4.13
N ILE A 132 -4.89 32.38 3.44
CA ILE A 132 -4.83 33.73 3.99
C ILE A 132 -6.23 34.32 3.79
N GLN A 133 -6.99 34.48 4.88
CA GLN A 133 -8.19 35.31 4.85
C GLN A 133 -7.74 36.76 4.76
N ASN A 134 -8.06 37.41 3.64
CA ASN A 134 -7.88 38.86 3.47
C ASN A 134 -8.90 39.64 4.31
#